data_AF-A0A7S2IS96-F1
#
_entry.id   AF-A0A7S2IS96-F1
#
_cell.length_a   1.000
_cell.length_b   1.000
_cell.length_c   1.000
_cell.angle_alpha   90.00
_cell.angle_beta   90.00
_cell.angle_gamma   90.00
#
_symmetry.space_group_name_H-M   'P 1'
#
loop_
_entity.id
_entity.type
_entity.pdbx_description
1 polymer ?
#
loop_
_entity_poly.entity_id
_entity_poly.type
_entity_poly.pdbx_seq_one_letter_code
_entity_poly.pdbx_strand_id
1 'polypeptide(L)'
;EVHVMPGRADPTNASLPQMRLHPHLFKQARKTCREGAFRSAGNPYCDTVADMGFSILGQSGQPVQDLLRCSRQGSPIQALRTCLTAMHLAPTGPDTLPMHPYEAEDPFVIQEVPHVLFSGGHARAAHEWSP
;
A
#
# COMPACT_ATOMS: atom_id res chain seq x y z
N GLU A 1 17.62 -2.04 4.90
CA GLU A 1 17.28 -0.97 3.94
C GLU A 1 16.04 -0.23 4.46
N VAL A 2 15.77 0.99 4.01
CA VAL A 2 14.61 1.78 4.43
C VAL A 2 13.84 2.25 3.22
N HIS A 3 12.59 1.83 3.10
CA HIS A 3 11.67 2.24 2.03
C HIS A 3 10.60 3.17 2.60
N VAL A 4 10.37 4.31 1.94
CA VAL A 4 9.36 5.30 2.34
C VAL A 4 8.24 5.35 1.31
N MET A 5 7.02 5.09 1.76
CA MET A 5 5.79 5.17 0.96
C MET A 5 5.02 6.46 1.26
N PRO A 6 4.34 7.07 0.27
CA PRO A 6 3.45 8.19 0.51
C PRO A 6 2.14 7.77 1.16
N GLY A 7 1.58 8.62 2.01
CA GLY A 7 0.22 8.58 2.51
C GLY A 7 -0.71 9.57 1.80
N ARG A 8 -1.95 9.67 2.30
CA ARG A 8 -3.01 10.50 1.69
C ARG A 8 -2.71 12.00 1.67
N ALA A 9 -2.02 12.50 2.68
CA ALA A 9 -1.73 13.93 2.86
C ALA A 9 -0.31 14.32 2.43
N ASP A 10 0.45 13.39 1.86
CA ASP A 10 1.82 13.65 1.45
C ASP A 10 1.88 14.36 0.09
N PRO A 11 2.98 15.10 -0.21
CA PRO A 11 3.12 15.90 -1.42
C PRO A 11 3.40 15.04 -2.67
N THR A 12 2.39 14.30 -3.09
CA THR A 12 2.33 13.48 -4.31
C THR A 12 0.92 13.58 -4.92
N ASN A 13 0.60 12.81 -5.96
CA ASN A 13 -0.76 12.76 -6.48
C ASN A 13 -1.76 12.19 -5.45
N ALA A 14 -2.97 12.74 -5.46
CA ALA A 14 -4.04 12.33 -4.55
C ALA A 14 -4.68 10.98 -4.94
N SER A 15 -4.77 10.69 -6.24
CA SER A 15 -5.35 9.45 -6.75
C SER A 15 -4.40 8.26 -6.57
N LEU A 16 -4.94 7.06 -6.39
CA LEU A 16 -4.15 5.83 -6.43
C LEU A 16 -3.98 5.33 -7.87
N PRO A 17 -2.85 4.67 -8.20
CA PRO A 17 -1.63 4.54 -7.40
C PRO A 17 -0.92 5.89 -7.18
N GLN A 18 -0.43 6.13 -5.97
CA GLN A 18 0.36 7.31 -5.65
C GLN A 18 1.82 7.13 -6.10
N MET A 19 2.35 8.15 -6.76
CA MET A 19 3.73 8.27 -7.18
C MET A 19 4.66 8.39 -5.97
N ARG A 20 5.90 7.94 -6.17
CA ARG A 20 7.00 8.10 -5.22
C ARG A 20 7.19 9.56 -4.82
N LEU A 21 7.59 9.78 -3.59
CA LEU A 21 7.92 11.11 -3.10
C LEU A 21 9.18 11.65 -3.79
N HIS A 22 9.15 12.94 -4.14
CA HIS A 22 10.21 13.54 -4.92
C HIS A 22 11.56 13.50 -4.17
N PRO A 23 12.69 13.11 -4.80
CA PRO A 23 13.97 12.95 -4.13
C PRO A 23 14.49 14.19 -3.39
N HIS A 24 14.03 15.38 -3.79
CA HIS A 24 14.37 16.64 -3.15
C HIS A 24 13.85 16.77 -1.71
N LEU A 25 12.83 16.00 -1.33
CA LEU A 25 12.34 15.93 0.06
C LEU A 25 13.33 15.22 0.99
N PHE A 26 14.22 14.39 0.44
CA PHE A 26 15.13 13.52 1.19
C PHE A 26 16.61 13.86 0.99
N LYS A 27 16.95 15.15 0.89
CA LYS A 27 18.34 15.59 0.65
C LYS A 27 19.35 15.01 1.64
N GLN A 28 18.99 14.99 2.93
CA GLN A 28 19.89 14.49 3.98
C GLN A 28 20.04 12.98 3.89
N ALA A 29 18.95 12.23 3.83
CA ALA A 29 18.99 10.78 3.66
C ALA A 29 19.82 10.36 2.44
N ARG A 30 19.67 11.07 1.30
CA ARG A 30 20.48 10.80 0.09
C ARG A 30 21.97 11.12 0.25
N LYS A 31 22.35 12.04 1.14
CA LYS A 31 23.75 12.40 1.41
C LYS A 31 24.40 11.49 2.44
N THR A 32 23.64 11.07 3.46
CA THR A 32 24.17 10.35 4.62
C THR A 32 24.06 8.83 4.48
N CYS A 33 23.04 8.33 3.79
CA CYS A 33 22.84 6.91 3.63
C CYS A 33 23.77 6.34 2.56
N ARG A 34 24.24 5.11 2.78
CA ARG A 34 24.92 4.32 1.74
C ARG A 34 23.98 4.17 0.54
N GLU A 35 24.55 4.09 -0.65
CA GLU A 35 23.80 3.76 -1.86
C GLU A 35 22.96 2.49 -1.67
N GLY A 36 21.69 2.55 -2.08
CA GLY A 36 20.73 1.46 -1.90
C GLY A 36 20.06 1.40 -0.52
N ALA A 37 20.60 2.05 0.52
CA ALA A 37 20.06 1.94 1.88
C ALA A 37 18.74 2.70 2.09
N PHE A 38 18.43 3.68 1.25
CA PHE A 38 17.18 4.47 1.30
C PHE A 38 16.52 4.51 -0.08
N ARG A 39 15.21 4.24 -0.14
CA ARG A 39 14.41 4.35 -1.38
C ARG A 39 13.05 4.97 -1.07
N SER A 40 12.57 5.85 -1.95
CA SER A 40 11.15 6.22 -1.96
C SER A 40 10.40 5.26 -2.87
N ALA A 41 9.31 4.68 -2.36
CA ALA A 41 8.44 3.76 -3.07
C ALA A 41 7.05 4.40 -3.29
N GLY A 42 6.27 3.79 -4.19
CA GLY A 42 4.89 4.22 -4.46
C GLY A 42 3.91 3.67 -3.43
N ASN A 43 2.64 3.95 -3.63
CA ASN A 43 1.55 3.32 -2.90
C ASN A 43 0.46 2.91 -3.91
N PRO A 44 0.13 1.62 -4.08
CA PRO A 44 0.59 0.47 -3.28
C PRO A 44 2.08 0.12 -3.43
N TYR A 45 2.60 -0.67 -2.49
CA TYR A 45 3.96 -1.16 -2.42
C TYR A 45 4.01 -2.67 -2.62
N CYS A 46 4.95 -3.14 -3.44
CA CYS A 46 5.24 -4.55 -3.66
C CYS A 46 6.75 -4.75 -3.70
N ASP A 47 7.26 -5.74 -2.97
CA ASP A 47 8.67 -6.13 -3.00
C ASP A 47 8.87 -7.56 -2.49
N THR A 48 10.03 -8.14 -2.77
CA THR A 48 10.43 -9.47 -2.30
C THR A 48 11.66 -9.37 -1.41
N VAL A 49 11.57 -9.90 -0.19
CA VAL A 49 12.71 -9.96 0.73
C VAL A 49 13.72 -10.98 0.22
N ALA A 50 14.82 -10.50 -0.35
CA ALA A 50 15.80 -11.28 -1.10
C ALA A 50 16.31 -12.53 -0.35
N ASP A 51 16.55 -12.43 0.96
CA ASP A 51 17.15 -13.52 1.74
C ASP A 51 16.20 -14.70 2.00
N MET A 52 14.89 -14.47 1.96
CA MET A 52 13.88 -15.47 2.33
C MET A 52 12.85 -15.77 1.21
N GLY A 53 12.85 -14.99 0.13
CA GLY A 53 11.87 -15.12 -0.94
C GLY A 53 10.45 -14.68 -0.57
N PHE A 54 10.27 -14.00 0.57
CA PHE A 54 8.95 -13.56 1.02
C PHE A 54 8.48 -12.33 0.26
N SER A 55 7.34 -12.48 -0.43
CA SER A 55 6.63 -11.37 -1.08
C SER A 55 5.85 -10.54 -0.06
N ILE A 56 6.04 -9.22 -0.12
CA ILE A 56 5.37 -8.23 0.72
C ILE A 56 4.55 -7.33 -0.21
N LEU A 57 3.27 -7.20 0.09
CA LEU A 57 2.34 -6.31 -0.60
C LEU A 57 1.65 -5.42 0.43
N GLY A 58 1.43 -4.15 0.12
CA GLY A 58 0.66 -3.32 1.02
C GLY A 58 0.39 -1.90 0.55
N GLN A 59 -0.37 -1.18 1.36
CA GLN A 59 -0.87 0.16 1.02
C GLN A 59 -0.97 1.06 2.25
N SER A 60 -1.00 2.37 2.04
CA SER A 60 -0.92 3.37 3.12
C SER A 60 -2.24 3.65 3.87
N GLY A 61 -3.26 2.79 3.71
CA GLY A 61 -4.49 2.83 4.49
C GLY A 61 -5.73 3.27 3.73
N GLN A 62 -5.59 4.00 2.63
CA GLN A 62 -6.72 4.67 1.98
C GLN A 62 -7.80 3.68 1.51
N PRO A 63 -7.48 2.58 0.79
CA PRO A 63 -8.50 1.62 0.40
C PRO A 63 -9.15 0.88 1.57
N VAL A 64 -8.43 0.60 2.66
CA VAL A 64 -9.02 -0.05 3.84
C VAL A 64 -9.99 0.89 4.55
N GLN A 65 -9.61 2.16 4.72
CA GLN A 65 -10.49 3.18 5.30
C GLN A 65 -11.74 3.40 4.44
N ASP A 66 -11.60 3.36 3.11
CA ASP A 66 -12.71 3.51 2.19
C ASP A 66 -13.66 2.31 2.23
N LEU A 67 -13.13 1.09 2.29
CA LEU A 67 -13.92 -0.13 2.50
C LEU A 67 -14.71 -0.09 3.81
N LEU A 68 -14.11 0.41 4.90
CA LEU A 68 -14.81 0.59 6.18
C LEU A 68 -15.97 1.61 6.08
N ARG A 69 -15.85 2.63 5.23
CA ARG A 69 -16.93 3.61 4.98
C ARG A 69 -18.08 3.00 4.18
N CYS A 70 -17.79 2.06 3.29
CA CYS A 70 -18.74 1.44 2.38
C CYS A 70 -19.32 0.10 2.89
N SER A 71 -18.91 -0.38 4.06
CA SER A 71 -19.31 -1.69 4.59
C SER A 71 -19.65 -1.65 6.08
N ARG A 72 -20.20 -2.75 6.60
CA ARG A 72 -20.52 -2.92 8.04
C ARG A 72 -19.36 -3.54 8.83
N GLN A 73 -18.14 -3.48 8.31
CA GLN A 73 -17.01 -4.11 8.96
C GLN A 73 -16.55 -3.35 10.20
N GLY A 74 -16.16 -4.09 11.24
CA GLY A 74 -15.88 -3.52 12.54
C GLY A 74 -14.44 -3.04 12.73
N SER A 75 -13.51 -3.42 11.85
CA SER A 75 -12.08 -3.14 12.06
C SER A 75 -11.24 -3.12 10.77
N PRO A 76 -10.14 -2.35 10.73
CA PRO A 76 -9.21 -2.34 9.60
C PRO A 76 -8.65 -3.72 9.22
N ILE A 77 -8.42 -4.60 10.19
CA ILE A 77 -7.89 -5.96 9.91
C ILE A 77 -8.90 -6.83 9.17
N GLN A 78 -10.19 -6.73 9.50
CA GLN A 78 -11.26 -7.40 8.76
C GLN A 78 -11.39 -6.87 7.32
N ALA A 79 -11.20 -5.57 7.13
CA ALA A 79 -11.19 -4.93 5.82
C ALA A 79 -9.98 -5.36 4.98
N LEU A 80 -8.80 -5.43 5.59
CA LEU A 80 -7.62 -5.96 4.94
C LEU A 80 -7.78 -7.44 4.55
N ARG A 81 -8.38 -8.25 5.42
CA ARG A 81 -8.74 -9.64 5.10
C ARG A 81 -9.73 -9.72 3.94
N THR A 82 -10.68 -8.79 3.86
CA THR A 82 -11.62 -8.71 2.75
C THR A 82 -10.90 -8.42 1.43
N CYS A 83 -9.96 -7.47 1.42
CA CYS A 83 -9.09 -7.21 0.26
C CYS A 83 -8.34 -8.48 -0.17
N LEU A 84 -7.78 -9.23 0.77
CA LEU A 84 -7.09 -10.48 0.49
C LEU A 84 -8.02 -11.53 -0.12
N THR A 85 -9.20 -11.76 0.49
CA THR A 85 -10.17 -12.75 -0.03
C THR A 85 -10.76 -12.36 -1.37
N ALA A 86 -10.90 -11.06 -1.64
CA ALA A 86 -11.34 -10.54 -2.93
C ALA A 86 -10.22 -10.54 -3.99
N MET A 87 -8.99 -10.86 -3.59
CA MET A 87 -7.79 -10.72 -4.43
C MET A 87 -7.68 -9.32 -5.06
N HIS A 88 -8.04 -8.28 -4.29
CA HIS A 88 -8.10 -6.91 -4.76
C HIS A 88 -7.76 -5.90 -3.66
N LEU A 89 -6.74 -5.06 -3.89
CA LEU A 89 -6.25 -4.11 -2.88
C LEU A 89 -7.21 -2.96 -2.58
N ALA A 90 -8.07 -2.61 -3.53
CA ALA A 90 -8.95 -1.45 -3.42
C ALA A 90 -10.33 -1.69 -4.07
N PRO A 91 -11.13 -2.64 -3.57
CA PRO A 91 -12.33 -3.14 -4.25
C PRO A 91 -13.49 -2.13 -4.34
N THR A 92 -13.39 -0.99 -3.65
CA THR A 92 -14.39 0.09 -3.68
C THR A 92 -14.05 1.19 -4.69
N GLY A 93 -12.88 1.11 -5.31
CA GLY A 93 -12.51 1.98 -6.42
C GLY A 93 -12.97 1.41 -7.76
N PRO A 94 -13.14 2.27 -8.78
CA PRO A 94 -12.93 3.72 -8.76
C PRO A 94 -14.09 4.53 -8.15
N ASP A 95 -15.20 3.90 -7.76
CA ASP A 95 -16.45 4.58 -7.41
C ASP A 95 -16.36 5.51 -6.20
N THR A 96 -15.64 5.09 -5.15
CA THR A 96 -15.56 5.84 -3.87
C THR A 96 -14.15 6.24 -3.47
N LEU A 97 -13.15 5.67 -4.15
CA LEU A 97 -11.73 5.98 -3.95
C LEU A 97 -11.14 6.62 -5.22
N PRO A 98 -10.52 7.82 -5.11
CA PRO A 98 -9.89 8.46 -6.27
C PRO A 98 -8.80 7.58 -6.88
N MET A 99 -8.98 7.21 -8.14
CA MET A 99 -8.06 6.36 -8.89
C MET A 99 -7.74 6.95 -10.25
N HIS A 100 -6.55 6.63 -10.76
CA HIS A 100 -6.21 6.87 -12.14
C HIS A 100 -6.96 5.85 -13.03
N PRO A 101 -7.55 6.27 -14.16
CA PRO A 101 -8.17 5.32 -15.08
C PRO A 101 -7.10 4.47 -15.77
N TYR A 102 -7.23 3.15 -15.68
CA TYR A 102 -6.40 2.19 -16.41
C TYR A 102 -7.25 1.48 -17.45
N GLU A 103 -6.80 1.48 -18.70
CA GLU A 103 -7.56 0.87 -19.82
C GLU A 103 -7.21 -0.61 -20.04
N ALA A 104 -5.95 -0.99 -19.80
CA ALA A 104 -5.45 -2.33 -20.14
C ALA A 104 -5.62 -3.34 -19.00
N GLU A 105 -5.16 -2.99 -17.80
CA GLU A 105 -5.17 -3.87 -16.63
C GLU A 105 -5.35 -3.04 -15.36
N ASP A 106 -6.09 -3.59 -14.39
CA ASP A 106 -6.28 -2.98 -13.08
C ASP A 106 -5.06 -3.27 -12.17
N PRO A 107 -4.28 -2.25 -11.76
CA PRO A 107 -3.09 -2.45 -10.95
C PRO A 107 -3.38 -2.85 -9.49
N PHE A 108 -4.65 -2.87 -9.06
CA PHE A 108 -5.04 -3.27 -7.71
C PHE A 108 -5.42 -4.74 -7.59
N VAL A 109 -5.51 -5.46 -8.72
CA VAL A 109 -5.70 -6.91 -8.73
C VAL A 109 -4.46 -7.58 -8.14
N ILE A 110 -4.69 -8.44 -7.15
CA ILE A 110 -3.65 -9.25 -6.54
C ILE A 110 -3.48 -10.50 -7.41
N GLN A 111 -2.39 -10.59 -8.17
CA GLN A 111 -2.15 -11.73 -9.07
C GLN A 111 -1.76 -13.00 -8.30
N GLU A 112 -0.94 -12.85 -7.25
CA GLU A 112 -0.47 -13.94 -6.40
C GLU A 112 -0.68 -13.58 -4.93
N VAL A 113 -1.06 -14.56 -4.12
CA VAL A 113 -1.27 -14.35 -2.67
C VAL A 113 0.08 -13.99 -2.03
N PRO A 114 0.22 -12.78 -1.45
CA PRO A 114 1.47 -12.37 -0.84
C PRO A 114 1.70 -13.10 0.49
N HIS A 115 2.97 -13.30 0.87
CA HIS A 115 3.30 -13.85 2.18
C HIS A 115 2.94 -12.87 3.30
N VAL A 116 3.07 -11.58 3.04
CA VAL A 116 2.65 -10.51 3.95
C VAL A 116 1.83 -9.49 3.19
N LEU A 117 0.56 -9.35 3.57
CA LEU A 117 -0.29 -8.23 3.18
C LEU A 117 -0.39 -7.24 4.34
N PHE A 118 -0.09 -5.96 4.10
CA PHE A 118 -0.21 -4.92 5.12
C PHE A 118 -1.02 -3.71 4.67
N SER A 119 -1.57 -2.98 5.65
CA SER A 119 -2.17 -1.67 5.44
C SER A 119 -1.74 -0.72 6.56
N GLY A 120 -1.22 0.44 6.19
CA GLY A 120 -0.75 1.49 7.11
C GLY A 120 -1.82 2.53 7.45
N GLY A 121 -1.46 3.53 8.24
CA GLY A 121 -2.33 4.69 8.51
C GLY A 121 -3.53 4.42 9.43
N HIS A 122 -3.51 3.35 10.23
CA HIS A 122 -4.57 2.99 11.17
C HIS A 122 -4.24 3.41 12.60
N ALA A 123 -5.26 3.71 13.40
CA ALA A 123 -5.09 4.20 14.78
C ALA A 123 -4.55 3.16 15.78
N ARG A 124 -4.65 1.86 15.44
CA ARG A 124 -4.21 0.75 16.28
C ARG A 124 -3.54 -0.31 15.43
N ALA A 125 -2.48 -0.91 15.96
CA ALA A 125 -1.87 -2.09 15.36
C ALA A 125 -2.78 -3.32 15.59
N ALA A 126 -2.88 -4.16 14.56
CA ALA A 126 -3.55 -5.46 14.60
C ALA A 126 -2.85 -6.39 13.60
N HIS A 127 -2.91 -7.69 13.87
CA HIS A 127 -2.36 -8.72 13.00
C HIS A 127 -3.26 -9.95 13.03
N GLU A 128 -3.27 -10.71 11.93
CA GLU A 128 -4.00 -11.96 11.79
C GLU A 128 -3.14 -12.91 10.93
N TRP A 129 -3.13 -14.19 11.29
CA TRP A 129 -2.49 -15.23 10.48
C TRP A 129 -3.56 -16.02 9.76
N SER A 130 -3.46 -16.11 8.44
CA SER A 130 -4.31 -16.97 7.62
C SER A 130 -3.53 -18.25 7.31
N PRO A 131 -4.02 -19.44 7.73
CA PRO A 131 -3.38 -20.72 7.46
C PRO A 131 -3.54 -21.15 5.99
#